data_AF-A0A347UC03-F1
#
_entry.id   AF-A0A347UC03-F1
#
_cell.length_a   1.000
_cell.length_b   1.000
_cell.length_c   1.000
_cell.angle_alpha   90.00
_cell.angle_beta   90.00
_cell.angle_gamma   90.00
#
_symmetry.space_group_name_H-M   'P 1'
#
loop_
_entity.id
_entity.type
_entity.pdbx_description
1 polymer ?
#
loop_
_entity_poly.entity_id
_entity_poly.type
_entity_poly.pdbx_seq_one_letter_code
_entity_poly.pdbx_strand_id
1 'polypeptide(L)'
;MFQLPLEILSNLASIILVIVLVISYLKQKKRIEVIKKLDSLKTENSLTPEDINYIDENINEFKEKSEKADNLVKILNPIFILAVGILFIYLPVSDAMIHLNVIIVAIIYVQLDKINKRNTLALLKELKK
;
A
#
# COMPACT_ATOMS: atom_id res chain seq x y z
N MET A 1 8.22 37.98 1.81
CA MET A 1 8.12 36.56 1.45
C MET A 1 6.79 36.04 1.96
N PHE A 2 5.92 35.51 1.10
CA PHE A 2 4.72 34.80 1.55
C PHE A 2 5.18 33.58 2.36
N GLN A 3 5.04 33.63 3.69
CA GLN A 3 5.22 32.47 4.55
C GLN A 3 3.91 31.70 4.54
N LEU A 4 3.80 30.69 3.65
CA LEU A 4 2.73 29.72 3.75
C LEU A 4 2.86 29.02 5.11
N PRO A 5 1.82 29.05 5.98
CA PRO A 5 1.85 28.35 7.25
C PRO A 5 2.15 26.87 7.02
N LEU A 6 3.12 26.32 7.76
CA LEU A 6 3.53 24.91 7.64
C LEU A 6 2.35 23.95 7.81
N GLU A 7 1.37 24.36 8.61
CA GLU A 7 0.10 23.68 8.85
C GLU A 7 -0.71 23.46 7.57
N ILE A 8 -0.77 24.44 6.67
CA ILE A 8 -1.52 24.32 5.39
C ILE A 8 -0.85 23.26 4.51
N LEU A 9 0.48 23.26 4.46
CA LEU A 9 1.23 22.27 3.69
C LEU A 9 1.02 20.86 4.24
N SER A 10 1.04 20.72 5.57
CA SER A 10 0.79 19.46 6.26
C SER A 10 -0.62 18.93 5.98
N ASN A 11 -1.64 19.80 6.07
CA ASN A 11 -3.03 19.43 5.82
C ASN A 11 -3.26 19.05 4.35
N LEU A 12 -2.66 19.78 3.40
CA LEU A 12 -2.75 19.45 1.98
C LEU A 12 -2.10 18.09 1.69
N ALA A 13 -0.94 17.81 2.28
CA ALA A 13 -0.27 16.52 2.17
C ALA A 13 -1.13 15.37 2.72
N SER A 14 -1.80 15.57 3.86
CA SER A 14 -2.75 14.60 4.41
C SER A 14 -3.91 14.31 3.46
N ILE A 15 -4.51 15.34 2.86
CA ILE A 15 -5.63 15.17 1.91
C ILE A 15 -5.18 14.36 0.69
N ILE A 16 -4.02 14.69 0.13
CA ILE A 16 -3.45 13.97 -1.02
C ILE A 16 -3.21 12.50 -0.65
N LEU A 17 -2.64 12.22 0.53
CA LEU A 17 -2.41 10.86 0.99
C LEU A 17 -3.73 10.07 1.16
N VAL A 18 -4.78 10.70 1.67
CA VAL A 18 -6.10 10.07 1.78
C VAL A 18 -6.66 9.71 0.40
N ILE A 19 -6.55 10.63 -0.58
CA ILE A 19 -6.98 10.34 -1.96
C ILE A 19 -6.19 9.15 -2.53
N VAL A 20 -4.87 9.12 -2.33
CA VAL A 20 -4.01 8.02 -2.78
C VAL A 20 -4.43 6.69 -2.12
N LEU A 21 -4.77 6.69 -0.83
CA LEU A 21 -5.28 5.52 -0.12
C LEU A 21 -6.58 5.01 -0.73
N VAL A 22 -7.53 5.91 -1.03
CA VAL A 22 -8.81 5.55 -1.66
C VAL A 22 -8.58 4.93 -3.04
N ILE A 23 -7.72 5.54 -3.87
CA ILE A 23 -7.39 5.01 -5.20
C ILE A 23 -6.74 3.62 -5.09
N SER A 24 -5.79 3.47 -4.16
CA SER A 24 -5.13 2.18 -3.89
C SER A 24 -6.14 1.10 -3.48
N TYR A 25 -7.07 1.45 -2.59
CA TYR A 25 -8.16 0.57 -2.17
C TYR A 25 -9.04 0.14 -3.36
N LEU A 26 -9.50 1.08 -4.19
CA LEU A 26 -10.34 0.76 -5.35
C LEU A 26 -9.62 -0.14 -6.35
N LYS A 27 -8.32 0.09 -6.59
CA LYS A 27 -7.49 -0.76 -7.45
C LYS A 27 -7.37 -2.17 -6.88
N GLN A 28 -7.19 -2.30 -5.57
CA GLN A 28 -7.12 -3.60 -4.91
C GLN A 28 -8.46 -4.34 -4.96
N LYS A 29 -9.58 -3.63 -4.76
CA LYS A 29 -10.92 -4.20 -4.87
C LYS A 29 -11.14 -4.86 -6.23
N LYS A 30 -10.85 -4.14 -7.32
CA LYS A 30 -10.96 -4.68 -8.69
C LYS A 30 -10.12 -5.94 -8.89
N ARG A 31 -8.90 -5.97 -8.35
CA ARG A 31 -8.02 -7.15 -8.45
C ARG A 31 -8.58 -8.35 -7.72
N ILE A 32 -9.10 -8.15 -6.51
CA ILE A 32 -9.75 -9.21 -5.74
C ILE A 32 -10.98 -9.74 -6.48
N GLU A 33 -11.77 -8.88 -7.12
CA GLU A 33 -12.91 -9.31 -7.94
C GLU A 33 -12.48 -10.21 -9.12
N VAL A 34 -11.40 -9.86 -9.82
CA VAL A 34 -10.83 -10.71 -10.89
C VAL A 34 -10.40 -12.06 -10.35
N ILE A 35 -9.65 -12.08 -9.23
CA ILE A 35 -9.18 -13.31 -8.58
C ILE A 35 -10.35 -14.19 -8.14
N LYS A 36 -11.41 -13.59 -7.56
CA LYS A 36 -12.63 -14.32 -7.18
C LYS A 36 -13.33 -14.94 -8.39
N LYS A 37 -13.34 -14.25 -9.54
CA LYS A 37 -13.90 -14.78 -10.78
C LYS A 37 -13.08 -15.97 -11.30
N LEU A 38 -11.75 -15.90 -11.21
CA LEU A 38 -10.88 -17.03 -11.56
C LEU A 38 -11.10 -18.22 -10.62
N ASP A 39 -11.32 -17.96 -9.32
CA ASP A 39 -11.64 -19.00 -8.34
C ASP A 39 -12.96 -19.73 -8.63
N SER A 40 -14.00 -18.98 -9.04
CA SER A 40 -15.26 -19.60 -9.48
C SER A 40 -15.08 -20.45 -10.74
N LEU A 41 -14.34 -19.96 -11.73
CA LEU A 41 -14.08 -20.71 -12.97
C LEU A 41 -13.28 -22.00 -12.70
N LYS A 42 -12.34 -21.93 -11.77
CA LYS A 42 -11.58 -23.09 -11.30
C LYS A 42 -12.50 -24.13 -10.66
N THR A 43 -13.40 -23.69 -9.78
CA THR A 43 -14.39 -24.57 -9.13
C THR A 43 -15.29 -25.26 -10.16
N GLU A 44 -15.61 -24.57 -11.25
CA GLU A 44 -16.39 -25.08 -12.38
C GLU A 44 -15.57 -25.84 -13.43
N ASN A 45 -14.27 -26.11 -13.18
CA ASN A 45 -13.32 -26.73 -14.14
C ASN A 45 -13.30 -26.06 -15.53
N SER A 46 -13.57 -24.75 -15.58
CA SER A 46 -13.77 -23.97 -16.79
C SER A 46 -12.67 -22.93 -17.03
N LEU A 47 -11.50 -23.12 -16.41
CA LEU A 47 -10.33 -22.27 -16.67
C LEU A 47 -9.80 -22.49 -18.09
N THR A 48 -9.61 -21.39 -18.82
CA THR A 48 -8.97 -21.47 -20.14
C THR A 48 -7.44 -21.50 -20.03
N PRO A 49 -6.73 -21.93 -21.09
CA PRO A 49 -5.27 -21.80 -21.14
C PRO A 49 -4.78 -20.35 -20.95
N GLU A 50 -5.55 -19.35 -21.42
CA GLU A 50 -5.25 -17.95 -21.19
C GLU A 50 -5.37 -17.57 -19.71
N ASP A 51 -6.38 -18.07 -19.00
CA ASP A 51 -6.55 -17.83 -17.55
C ASP A 51 -5.40 -18.42 -16.74
N ILE A 52 -4.94 -19.62 -17.10
CA ILE A 52 -3.81 -20.30 -16.45
C ILE A 52 -2.52 -19.51 -16.67
N ASN A 53 -2.26 -19.06 -17.90
CA ASN A 53 -1.11 -18.21 -18.21
C ASN A 53 -1.18 -16.88 -17.46
N TYR A 54 -2.36 -16.27 -17.39
CA TYR A 54 -2.58 -15.05 -16.61
C TYR A 54 -2.23 -15.26 -15.12
N ILE A 55 -2.67 -16.36 -14.51
CA ILE A 55 -2.35 -16.69 -13.11
C ILE A 55 -0.83 -16.81 -12.92
N ASP A 56 -0.14 -17.53 -13.80
CA ASP A 56 1.29 -17.77 -13.68
C ASP A 56 2.14 -16.52 -13.85
N GLU A 57 1.82 -15.68 -14.85
CA GLU A 57 2.48 -14.38 -15.04
C GLU A 57 2.27 -13.47 -13.82
N ASN A 58 1.04 -13.41 -13.29
CA ASN A 58 0.74 -12.57 -12.14
C ASN A 58 1.41 -13.10 -10.85
N ILE A 59 1.58 -14.41 -10.67
CA ILE A 59 2.32 -14.94 -9.52
C ILE A 59 3.76 -14.42 -9.51
N ASN A 60 4.44 -14.48 -10.65
CA ASN A 60 5.82 -14.01 -10.77
C ASN A 60 5.91 -12.50 -10.54
N GLU A 61 5.02 -11.74 -11.17
CA GLU A 61 4.98 -10.28 -11.03
C GLU A 61 4.70 -9.85 -9.57
N PHE A 62 3.73 -10.49 -8.91
CA PHE A 62 3.39 -10.16 -7.52
C PHE A 62 4.39 -10.69 -6.51
N LYS A 63 5.15 -11.74 -6.81
CA LYS A 63 6.29 -12.17 -6.00
C LYS A 63 7.32 -11.05 -5.92
N GLU A 64 7.75 -10.53 -7.07
CA GLU A 64 8.71 -9.44 -7.13
C GLU A 64 8.18 -8.16 -6.46
N LYS A 65 6.91 -7.80 -6.73
CA LYS A 65 6.27 -6.63 -6.08
C LYS A 65 6.19 -6.78 -4.57
N SER A 66 5.88 -7.96 -4.06
CA SER A 66 5.82 -8.25 -2.63
C SER A 66 7.19 -8.11 -1.97
N GLU A 67 8.24 -8.67 -2.60
CA GLU A 67 9.61 -8.55 -2.10
C GLU A 67 10.09 -7.09 -2.08
N LYS A 68 9.81 -6.34 -3.15
CA LYS A 68 10.09 -4.90 -3.22
C LYS A 68 9.37 -4.12 -2.12
N ALA A 69 8.10 -4.42 -1.86
CA ALA A 69 7.35 -3.77 -0.78
C ALA A 69 7.88 -4.13 0.61
N ASP A 70 8.28 -5.38 0.84
CA ASP A 70 8.93 -5.80 2.08
C ASP A 70 10.24 -5.05 2.34
N ASN A 71 11.06 -4.90 1.31
CA ASN A 71 12.31 -4.15 1.39
C ASN A 71 12.07 -2.65 1.63
N LEU A 72 11.08 -2.08 0.95
CA LEU A 72 10.69 -0.69 1.14
C LEU A 72 10.27 -0.42 2.59
N VAL A 73 9.45 -1.29 3.19
CA VAL A 73 9.03 -1.17 4.59
C VAL A 73 10.24 -1.23 5.54
N LYS A 74 11.19 -2.14 5.29
CA LYS A 74 12.42 -2.24 6.10
C LYS A 74 13.25 -0.96 6.06
N ILE A 75 13.30 -0.28 4.91
CA ILE A 75 14.04 0.97 4.73
C ILE A 75 13.27 2.16 5.32
N LEU A 76 11.95 2.24 5.09
CA LEU A 76 11.14 3.38 5.51
C LEU A 76 10.84 3.39 7.00
N ASN A 77 10.71 2.23 7.65
CA ASN A 77 10.47 2.17 9.10
C ASN A 77 11.47 2.98 9.94
N PRO A 78 12.80 2.80 9.82
CA PRO A 78 13.76 3.62 10.56
C PRO A 78 13.71 5.10 10.15
N ILE A 79 13.42 5.40 8.88
CA ILE A 79 13.25 6.79 8.41
C ILE A 79 12.04 7.45 9.09
N PHE A 80 10.92 6.74 9.22
CA PHE A 80 9.75 7.25 9.93
C PHE A 80 10.05 7.50 11.40
N ILE A 81 10.76 6.58 12.08
CA ILE A 81 11.17 6.76 13.48
C ILE A 81 12.05 8.00 13.62
N LEU A 82 13.03 8.18 12.72
CA LEU A 82 13.90 9.35 12.70
C LEU A 82 13.10 10.65 12.49
N ALA A 83 12.18 10.65 11.51
CA ALA A 83 11.35 11.81 11.21
C ALA A 83 10.48 12.21 12.42
N VAL A 84 9.88 11.25 13.10
CA VAL A 84 9.14 11.49 14.35
C VAL A 84 10.06 12.08 15.42
N GLY A 85 11.24 11.50 15.64
CA GLY A 85 12.21 12.04 16.60
C GLY A 85 12.60 13.49 16.31
N ILE A 86 12.86 13.82 15.04
CA ILE A 86 13.16 15.19 14.61
C ILE A 86 11.99 16.13 14.92
N LEU A 87 10.74 15.75 14.61
CA LEU A 87 9.58 16.59 14.91
C LEU A 87 9.51 16.95 16.39
N PHE A 88 9.68 15.97 17.29
CA PHE A 88 9.58 16.20 18.73
C PHE A 88 10.79 16.94 19.34
N ILE A 89 11.94 16.98 18.66
CA ILE A 89 13.11 17.76 19.08
C ILE A 89 12.93 19.25 18.75
N TYR A 90 12.40 19.55 17.56
CA TYR A 90 12.39 20.92 17.03
C TYR A 90 11.05 21.65 17.21
N LEU A 91 9.97 20.95 17.53
CA LEU A 91 8.63 21.54 17.66
C LEU A 91 8.05 21.31 19.05
N PRO A 92 7.22 22.24 19.56
CA PRO A 92 6.35 21.98 20.69
C PRO A 92 5.47 20.75 20.45
N VAL A 93 5.11 20.04 21.52
CA VAL A 93 4.32 18.80 21.45
C VAL A 93 3.00 19.01 20.69
N SER A 94 2.32 20.15 20.88
CA SER A 94 1.08 20.49 20.16
C SER A 94 1.24 20.46 18.65
N ASP A 95 2.32 21.07 18.16
CA ASP A 95 2.55 21.29 16.73
C ASP A 95 3.13 20.02 16.09
N ALA A 96 4.00 19.31 16.83
CA ALA A 96 4.52 18.00 16.43
C ALA A 96 3.39 16.99 16.16
N MET A 97 2.32 17.01 16.98
CA MET A 97 1.16 16.11 16.81
C MET A 97 0.40 16.37 15.50
N ILE A 98 0.34 17.61 15.02
CA ILE A 98 -0.30 17.93 13.73
C ILE A 98 0.46 17.27 12.57
N HIS A 99 1.79 17.39 12.58
CA HIS A 99 2.66 16.81 11.57
C HIS A 99 2.77 15.27 11.68
N LEU A 100 2.63 14.73 12.89
CA LEU A 100 2.62 13.30 13.13
C LEU A 100 1.50 12.59 12.35
N ASN A 101 0.35 13.24 12.15
CA ASN A 101 -0.74 12.67 11.36
C ASN A 101 -0.31 12.32 9.93
N VAL A 102 0.47 13.19 9.27
CA VAL A 102 0.99 12.93 7.92
C VAL A 102 1.89 11.70 7.93
N ILE A 103 2.77 11.58 8.94
CA ILE A 103 3.67 10.44 9.09
C ILE A 103 2.87 9.15 9.33
N ILE A 104 1.88 9.17 10.21
CA ILE A 104 1.03 8.01 10.50
C ILE A 104 0.32 7.56 9.22
N VAL A 105 -0.28 8.47 8.46
CA VAL A 105 -0.97 8.12 7.21
C VAL A 105 0.02 7.52 6.19
N ALA A 106 1.24 8.07 6.09
CA ALA A 106 2.29 7.51 5.23
C ALA A 106 2.71 6.09 5.67
N ILE A 107 2.86 5.85 6.97
CA ILE A 107 3.15 4.52 7.53
C ILE A 107 2.02 3.55 7.16
N ILE A 108 0.76 3.94 7.39
CA ILE A 108 -0.42 3.12 7.06
C ILE A 108 -0.41 2.78 5.57
N TYR A 109 -0.16 3.75 4.70
CA TYR A 109 -0.10 3.52 3.25
C TYR A 109 0.95 2.46 2.87
N VAL A 110 2.17 2.59 3.40
CA VAL A 110 3.28 1.66 3.11
C VAL A 110 2.96 0.24 3.62
N GLN A 111 2.37 0.13 4.82
CA GLN A 111 1.97 -1.16 5.37
C GLN A 111 0.84 -1.81 4.57
N LEU A 112 -0.18 -1.02 4.20
CA LEU A 112 -1.29 -1.50 3.38
C LEU A 112 -0.83 -1.97 2.00
N ASP A 113 0.08 -1.24 1.35
CA ASP A 113 0.64 -1.65 0.06
C ASP A 113 1.37 -3.00 0.15
N LYS A 114 2.20 -3.18 1.18
CA LYS A 114 2.85 -4.46 1.48
C LYS A 114 1.84 -5.59 1.70
N ILE A 115 0.83 -5.37 2.55
CA ILE A 115 -0.21 -6.36 2.87
C ILE A 115 -0.97 -6.74 1.59
N ASN A 116 -1.38 -5.76 0.80
CA ASN A 116 -2.14 -5.99 -0.44
C ASN A 116 -1.36 -6.84 -1.44
N LYS A 117 -0.06 -6.56 -1.62
CA LYS A 117 0.79 -7.34 -2.52
C LYS A 117 1.01 -8.77 -2.02
N ARG A 118 1.26 -8.96 -0.73
CA ARG A 118 1.39 -10.29 -0.11
C ARG A 118 0.11 -11.11 -0.22
N ASN A 119 -1.03 -10.51 0.09
CA ASN A 119 -2.33 -11.18 0.04
C ASN A 119 -2.69 -11.56 -1.40
N THR A 120 -2.45 -10.66 -2.35
CA THR A 120 -2.70 -10.95 -3.77
C THR A 120 -1.85 -12.13 -4.25
N LEU A 121 -0.57 -12.16 -3.90
CA LEU A 121 0.32 -13.28 -4.21
C LEU A 121 -0.16 -14.60 -3.57
N ALA A 122 -0.62 -14.55 -2.32
CA ALA A 122 -1.13 -15.72 -1.62
C ALA A 122 -2.38 -16.29 -2.33
N LEU A 123 -3.33 -15.43 -2.68
CA LEU A 123 -4.54 -15.82 -3.41
C LEU A 123 -4.22 -16.41 -4.79
N LEU A 124 -3.30 -15.79 -5.54
CA LEU A 124 -2.88 -16.33 -6.85
C LEU A 124 -2.20 -17.70 -6.72
N LYS A 125 -1.38 -17.91 -5.68
CA LYS A 125 -0.77 -19.22 -5.40
C LYS A 125 -1.80 -20.27 -5.01
N GLU A 126 -2.88 -19.88 -4.33
CA GLU A 126 -3.99 -20.76 -3.99
C GLU A 126 -4.80 -21.15 -5.24
N LEU A 127 -5.01 -20.21 -6.16
CA LEU A 127 -5.63 -20.50 -7.46
C LEU A 127 -4.84 -21.51 -8.28
N LYS A 128 -3.50 -21.50 -8.21
CA LYS A 128 -2.66 -22.47 -8.93
C LYS A 128 -2.70 -23.90 -8.36
N LYS A 129 -3.02 -24.08 -7.07
CA LYS A 129 -3.00 -25.38 -6.38
C LYS A 129 -4.18 -26.26 -6.77
#